data_AF-A0A7V1EIN5-F1
#
_entry.id   AF-A0A7V1EIN5-F1
#
_cell.length_a   1.000
_cell.length_b   1.000
_cell.length_c   1.000
_cell.angle_alpha   90.00
_cell.angle_beta   90.00
_cell.angle_gamma   90.00
#
_symmetry.space_group_name_H-M   'P 1'
#
loop_
_entity.id
_entity.type
_entity.pdbx_description
1 polymer ?
#
loop_
_entity_poly.entity_id
_entity_poly.type
_entity_poly.pdbx_seq_one_letter_code
_entity_poly.pdbx_strand_id
1 'polypeptide(L)'
;MKKLSRRKFFKLVGSGAIGIVLNPKISFSKIIGENLASNVVDCYHAQATSGSSINEPIVQIMMDASIKALTGINNLGEAWKSIFPNITQNSIIGIKVNCINSALPTHPQFVNCIVNGLIQMNFGGTYFKRNNIIIWDRTNSELQNSGYTVYTGNDPNTVRCFGTDQTGVGYDNTCPLTIQTASGTYTRYPSRILSQMIDYLIDVAVLKNHGSTQVTLCLKNHYGSINNPGGLPRANYCSPEIPSTNQQIRDVVTPNNIQKIFIIDALFGNVTSGPGGSPNCNPKKIDYEP
;
A
#
# COMPACT_ATOMS: atom_id res chain seq x y z
N MET A 1 29.56 -27.15 -15.26
CA MET A 1 28.91 -25.83 -15.34
C MET A 1 29.98 -24.73 -15.33
N LYS A 2 30.07 -23.91 -16.38
CA LYS A 2 31.07 -22.83 -16.49
C LYS A 2 30.61 -21.60 -15.68
N LYS A 3 31.42 -21.11 -14.74
CA LYS A 3 31.15 -19.90 -13.93
C LYS A 3 31.16 -18.65 -14.82
N LEU A 4 30.08 -17.86 -14.77
CA LEU A 4 30.05 -16.50 -15.35
C LEU A 4 30.81 -15.52 -14.45
N SER A 5 31.64 -14.66 -15.03
CA SER A 5 32.39 -13.64 -14.27
C SER A 5 31.59 -12.34 -14.09
N ARG A 6 31.82 -11.62 -12.99
CA ARG A 6 31.16 -10.35 -12.61
C ARG A 6 31.16 -9.30 -13.73
N ARG A 7 32.17 -9.30 -14.61
CA ARG A 7 32.26 -8.37 -15.75
C ARG A 7 31.29 -8.71 -16.90
N LYS A 8 30.88 -9.98 -17.06
CA LYS A 8 29.83 -10.39 -18.00
C LYS A 8 28.42 -10.06 -17.48
N PHE A 9 28.23 -10.06 -16.15
CA PHE A 9 26.98 -9.68 -15.50
C PHE A 9 26.62 -8.20 -15.73
N PHE A 10 27.58 -7.27 -15.59
CA PHE A 10 27.32 -5.84 -15.82
C PHE A 10 27.05 -5.48 -17.28
N LYS A 11 27.58 -6.25 -18.24
CA LYS A 11 27.23 -6.09 -19.66
C LYS A 11 25.81 -6.54 -19.99
N LEU A 12 25.21 -7.43 -19.19
CA LEU A 12 23.84 -7.92 -19.40
C LEU A 12 22.77 -6.94 -18.89
N VAL A 13 23.10 -6.09 -17.92
CA VAL A 13 22.18 -5.11 -17.33
C VAL A 13 22.10 -3.80 -18.14
N GLY A 14 23.13 -3.51 -18.96
CA GLY A 14 23.27 -2.21 -19.65
C GLY A 14 22.56 -2.08 -21.00
N SER A 15 21.73 -3.03 -21.43
CA SER A 15 21.17 -2.99 -22.79
C SER A 15 19.78 -3.62 -22.88
N GLY A 16 18.76 -2.95 -22.33
CA GLY A 16 17.41 -2.83 -22.91
C GLY A 16 16.60 -4.05 -23.37
N ALA A 17 16.99 -5.31 -23.10
CA ALA A 17 16.24 -6.48 -23.57
C ALA A 17 16.02 -7.49 -22.45
N ILE A 18 14.75 -7.91 -22.33
CA ILE A 18 14.22 -8.95 -21.44
C ILE A 18 15.13 -10.18 -21.41
N GLY A 19 15.44 -10.68 -20.21
CA GLY A 19 16.23 -11.91 -20.06
C GLY A 19 16.44 -12.34 -18.60
N ILE A 20 15.36 -12.78 -17.94
CA ILE A 20 15.41 -13.55 -16.69
C ILE A 20 16.05 -14.93 -16.96
N VAL A 21 17.20 -15.21 -16.34
CA VAL A 21 17.87 -16.53 -16.33
C VAL A 21 18.75 -16.57 -15.07
N LEU A 22 18.59 -17.35 -13.98
CA LEU A 22 17.83 -18.55 -13.62
C LEU A 22 17.54 -18.55 -12.10
N ASN A 23 16.27 -18.39 -11.73
CA ASN A 23 15.53 -18.96 -10.59
C ASN A 23 14.10 -18.37 -10.70
N PRO A 24 13.05 -19.09 -10.28
CA PRO A 24 11.81 -19.28 -11.05
C PRO A 24 11.27 -17.95 -11.62
N LYS A 25 10.94 -17.98 -12.92
CA LYS A 25 10.57 -16.82 -13.73
C LYS A 25 9.65 -15.86 -12.96
N ILE A 26 10.15 -14.69 -12.58
CA ILE A 26 9.32 -13.59 -12.09
C ILE A 26 8.40 -13.22 -13.24
N SER A 27 7.09 -13.41 -13.08
CA SER A 27 6.14 -13.05 -14.12
C SER A 27 5.60 -11.67 -13.83
N PHE A 28 5.63 -10.83 -14.85
CA PHE A 28 5.21 -9.44 -14.76
C PHE A 28 4.23 -9.13 -15.89
N SER A 29 3.15 -8.43 -15.57
CA SER A 29 2.24 -7.85 -16.56
C SER A 29 2.10 -6.37 -16.27
N LYS A 30 2.48 -5.55 -17.25
CA LYS A 30 2.24 -4.11 -17.23
C LYS A 30 1.18 -3.81 -18.27
N ILE A 31 0.05 -3.28 -17.83
CA ILE A 31 -1.01 -2.82 -18.74
C ILE A 31 -0.80 -1.32 -18.91
N ILE A 32 -0.30 -0.93 -20.09
CA ILE A 32 -0.17 0.46 -20.55
C ILE A 32 -1.08 0.61 -21.76
N GLY A 33 -1.99 1.57 -21.74
CA GLY A 33 -2.87 1.86 -22.86
C GLY A 33 -3.11 3.35 -22.97
N GLU A 34 -3.20 3.86 -24.20
CA GLU A 34 -3.40 5.28 -24.52
C GLU A 34 -4.73 5.86 -23.98
N ASN A 35 -5.63 5.00 -23.46
CA ASN A 35 -6.92 5.38 -22.85
C ASN A 35 -7.15 4.81 -21.43
N LEU A 36 -6.10 4.30 -20.75
CA LEU A 36 -6.25 3.84 -19.38
C LEU A 36 -6.20 5.00 -18.39
N ALA A 37 -7.14 5.02 -17.44
CA ALA A 37 -7.16 6.02 -16.38
C ALA A 37 -5.93 5.96 -15.46
N SER A 38 -5.22 4.82 -15.41
CA SER A 38 -4.00 4.62 -14.60
C SER A 38 -3.18 3.43 -15.12
N ASN A 39 -1.86 3.49 -14.91
CA ASN A 39 -0.98 2.35 -15.16
C ASN A 39 -1.13 1.30 -14.05
N VAL A 40 -1.27 0.04 -14.43
CA VAL A 40 -1.38 -1.09 -13.49
C VAL A 40 -0.22 -2.06 -13.72
N VAL A 41 0.33 -2.53 -12.61
CA VAL A 41 1.40 -3.51 -12.53
C VAL A 41 0.91 -4.69 -11.72
N ASP A 42 1.00 -5.89 -12.29
CA ASP A 42 0.88 -7.15 -11.57
C ASP A 42 2.22 -7.89 -11.59
N CYS A 43 2.61 -8.43 -10.44
CA CYS A 43 3.88 -9.09 -10.22
C CYS A 43 3.67 -10.34 -9.37
N TYR A 44 4.13 -11.47 -9.88
CA TYR A 44 4.01 -12.77 -9.22
C TYR A 44 5.35 -13.50 -9.17
N HIS A 45 5.61 -14.15 -8.03
CA HIS A 45 6.72 -15.07 -7.87
C HIS A 45 6.28 -16.31 -7.08
N ALA A 46 6.51 -17.50 -7.64
CA ALA A 46 6.06 -18.76 -7.03
C ALA A 46 6.68 -19.06 -5.65
N GLN A 47 7.83 -18.46 -5.33
CA GLN A 47 8.51 -18.58 -4.04
C GLN A 47 8.24 -17.42 -3.08
N ALA A 48 7.34 -16.48 -3.43
CA ALA A 48 6.98 -15.37 -2.55
C ALA A 48 6.34 -15.86 -1.24
N THR A 49 5.70 -17.03 -1.30
CA THR A 49 5.06 -17.70 -0.19
C THR A 49 5.41 -19.19 -0.19
N SER A 50 5.37 -19.82 0.98
CA SER A 50 5.49 -21.27 1.15
C SER A 50 4.55 -21.70 2.26
N GLY A 51 3.47 -22.40 1.92
CA GLY A 51 2.36 -22.60 2.85
C GLY A 51 1.77 -21.25 3.27
N SER A 52 1.68 -21.01 4.59
CA SER A 52 1.23 -19.73 5.17
C SER A 52 2.38 -18.74 5.44
N SER A 53 3.62 -19.09 5.11
CA SER A 53 4.78 -18.23 5.36
C SER A 53 5.10 -17.34 4.16
N ILE A 54 5.53 -16.11 4.43
CA ILE A 54 5.99 -15.15 3.44
C ILE A 54 7.52 -15.18 3.36
N ASN A 55 8.04 -15.25 2.13
CA ASN A 55 9.46 -15.13 1.84
C ASN A 55 9.80 -13.66 1.53
N GLU A 56 10.02 -12.88 2.59
CA GLU A 56 10.26 -11.43 2.50
C GLU A 56 11.36 -11.04 1.49
N PRO A 57 12.52 -11.70 1.40
CA PRO A 57 13.52 -11.42 0.36
C PRO A 57 12.99 -11.54 -1.08
N ILE A 58 12.12 -12.51 -1.36
CA ILE A 58 11.49 -12.65 -2.68
C ILE A 58 10.47 -11.53 -2.90
N VAL A 59 9.67 -11.22 -1.88
CA VAL A 59 8.69 -10.12 -1.94
C VAL A 59 9.40 -8.77 -2.15
N GLN A 60 10.58 -8.56 -1.57
CA GLN A 60 11.39 -7.37 -1.82
C GLN A 60 11.77 -7.25 -3.30
N ILE A 61 12.22 -8.35 -3.91
CA ILE A 61 12.55 -8.37 -5.34
C ILE A 61 11.31 -8.04 -6.19
N MET A 62 10.14 -8.59 -5.83
CA MET A 62 8.88 -8.29 -6.51
C MET A 62 8.51 -6.82 -6.40
N MET A 63 8.57 -6.24 -5.19
CA MET A 63 8.25 -4.84 -4.92
C MET A 63 9.18 -3.89 -5.70
N ASP A 64 10.49 -4.14 -5.64
CA ASP A 64 11.49 -3.33 -6.34
C ASP A 64 11.26 -3.37 -7.86
N ALA A 65 10.98 -4.55 -8.40
CA ALA A 65 10.68 -4.73 -9.82
C ALA A 65 9.39 -4.00 -10.21
N SER A 66 8.34 -4.09 -9.39
CA SER A 66 7.06 -3.44 -9.62
C SER A 66 7.16 -1.93 -9.69
N ILE A 67 7.89 -1.30 -8.76
CA ILE A 67 8.04 0.15 -8.70
C ILE A 67 8.87 0.68 -9.87
N LYS A 68 9.96 -0.01 -10.22
CA LYS A 68 10.77 0.34 -11.40
C LYS A 68 9.98 0.20 -12.69
N ALA A 69 9.19 -0.86 -12.83
CA ALA A 69 8.37 -1.07 -14.01
C ALA A 69 7.19 -0.08 -14.08
N LEU A 70 6.54 0.25 -12.96
CA LEU A 70 5.48 1.25 -12.91
C LEU A 70 5.97 2.61 -13.39
N THR A 71 7.12 3.05 -12.88
CA THR A 71 7.71 4.37 -13.14
C THR A 71 8.55 4.44 -14.42
N GLY A 72 9.04 3.30 -14.92
CA GLY A 72 10.02 3.25 -16.01
C GLY A 72 11.44 3.64 -15.59
N ILE A 73 11.71 3.79 -14.28
CA ILE A 73 13.01 4.25 -13.76
C ILE A 73 13.75 3.07 -13.13
N ASN A 74 14.99 2.81 -13.57
CA ASN A 74 15.76 1.63 -13.12
C ASN A 74 16.41 1.79 -11.74
N ASN A 75 16.72 3.02 -11.33
CA ASN A 75 17.23 3.29 -9.98
C ASN A 75 16.04 3.26 -9.01
N LEU A 76 16.08 2.39 -7.99
CA LEU A 76 14.95 2.19 -7.08
C LEU A 76 14.62 3.44 -6.25
N GLY A 77 15.65 4.15 -5.76
CA GLY A 77 15.46 5.38 -5.00
C GLY A 77 14.83 6.47 -5.85
N GLU A 78 15.32 6.69 -7.07
CA GLU A 78 14.73 7.66 -7.99
C GLU A 78 13.32 7.25 -8.47
N ALA A 79 13.07 5.94 -8.64
CA ALA A 79 11.74 5.42 -8.95
C ALA A 79 10.75 5.75 -7.85
N TRP A 80 11.05 5.44 -6.58
CA TRP A 80 10.22 5.83 -5.45
C TRP A 80 10.04 7.34 -5.35
N LYS A 81 11.13 8.11 -5.47
CA LYS A 81 11.11 9.57 -5.40
C LYS A 81 10.18 10.18 -6.46
N SER A 82 10.14 9.60 -7.66
CA SER A 82 9.30 10.08 -8.77
C SER A 82 7.79 9.98 -8.50
N ILE A 83 7.35 9.09 -7.60
CA ILE A 83 5.94 8.94 -7.19
C ILE A 83 5.46 10.14 -6.36
N PHE A 84 6.37 10.88 -5.71
CA PHE A 84 6.04 11.94 -4.76
C PHE A 84 6.50 13.31 -5.27
N PRO A 85 5.63 14.08 -5.94
CA PRO A 85 5.99 15.40 -6.48
C PRO A 85 6.47 16.34 -5.38
N ASN A 86 7.63 16.98 -5.58
CA ASN A 86 8.26 17.93 -4.65
C ASN A 86 8.65 17.35 -3.29
N ILE A 87 8.79 16.02 -3.17
CA ILE A 87 9.23 15.39 -1.92
C ILE A 87 10.58 15.92 -1.46
N THR A 88 10.72 16.12 -0.16
CA THR A 88 11.98 16.51 0.48
C THR A 88 12.43 15.46 1.48
N GLN A 89 13.67 15.55 1.96
CA GLN A 89 14.19 14.69 3.03
C GLN A 89 13.43 14.84 4.37
N ASN A 90 12.59 15.86 4.51
CA ASN A 90 11.80 16.12 5.72
C ASN A 90 10.32 15.78 5.55
N SER A 91 9.89 15.46 4.33
CA SER A 91 8.51 15.06 4.07
C SER A 91 8.16 13.77 4.80
N ILE A 92 6.91 13.63 5.21
CA ILE A 92 6.37 12.48 5.93
C ILE A 92 5.48 11.65 4.99
N ILE A 93 5.76 10.35 4.90
CA ILE A 93 4.96 9.40 4.12
C ILE A 93 4.13 8.53 5.07
N GLY A 94 2.82 8.57 4.92
CA GLY A 94 1.90 7.61 5.54
C GLY A 94 1.75 6.36 4.70
N ILE A 95 1.75 5.19 5.36
CA ILE A 95 1.38 3.90 4.78
C ILE A 95 0.12 3.42 5.50
N LYS A 96 -1.03 3.55 4.84
CA LYS A 96 -2.31 3.07 5.38
C LYS A 96 -2.42 1.58 5.13
N VAL A 97 -2.33 0.79 6.20
CA VAL A 97 -2.48 -0.68 6.16
C VAL A 97 -3.91 -1.09 6.48
N ASN A 98 -4.24 -2.37 6.31
CA ASN A 98 -5.52 -2.96 6.71
C ASN A 98 -5.29 -4.05 7.76
N CYS A 99 -5.69 -3.79 9.01
CA CYS A 99 -5.43 -4.66 10.16
C CYS A 99 -6.71 -5.08 10.91
N ILE A 100 -7.90 -4.73 10.40
CA ILE A 100 -9.18 -5.08 11.05
C ILE A 100 -9.38 -6.59 11.22
N ASN A 101 -8.84 -7.38 10.29
CA ASN A 101 -8.85 -8.83 10.35
C ASN A 101 -7.40 -9.29 10.49
N SER A 102 -6.99 -9.59 11.72
CA SER A 102 -5.62 -10.05 12.01
C SER A 102 -5.28 -11.40 11.40
N ALA A 103 -6.25 -12.18 10.92
CA ALA A 103 -5.99 -13.42 10.20
C ALA A 103 -5.56 -13.16 8.74
N LEU A 104 -5.93 -12.02 8.17
CA LEU A 104 -5.51 -11.57 6.83
C LEU A 104 -5.29 -10.05 6.85
N PRO A 105 -4.22 -9.59 7.53
CA PRO A 105 -3.85 -8.19 7.54
C PRO A 105 -3.01 -7.86 6.31
N THR A 106 -2.77 -6.58 6.05
CA THR A 106 -1.62 -6.21 5.22
C THR A 106 -0.39 -6.70 5.96
N HIS A 107 0.39 -7.61 5.37
CA HIS A 107 1.41 -8.33 6.12
C HIS A 107 2.60 -7.40 6.45
N PRO A 108 3.14 -7.41 7.69
CA PRO A 108 4.31 -6.61 8.04
C PRO A 108 5.49 -6.85 7.10
N GLN A 109 5.73 -8.10 6.69
CA GLN A 109 6.80 -8.47 5.75
C GLN A 109 6.64 -7.78 4.38
N PHE A 110 5.40 -7.61 3.91
CA PHE A 110 5.11 -6.92 2.67
C PHE A 110 5.35 -5.41 2.81
N VAL A 111 4.92 -4.80 3.93
CA VAL A 111 5.13 -3.38 4.20
C VAL A 111 6.59 -3.04 4.44
N ASN A 112 7.36 -3.94 5.06
CA ASN A 112 8.82 -3.80 5.19
C ASN A 112 9.48 -3.61 3.81
N CYS A 113 8.98 -4.28 2.77
CA CYS A 113 9.51 -4.15 1.41
C CYS A 113 9.29 -2.74 0.84
N ILE A 114 8.14 -2.13 1.13
CA ILE A 114 7.84 -0.73 0.77
C ILE A 114 8.79 0.20 1.52
N VAL A 115 8.91 0.04 2.84
CA VAL A 115 9.80 0.85 3.70
C VAL A 115 11.24 0.79 3.20
N ASN A 116 11.76 -0.41 2.93
CA ASN A 116 13.13 -0.62 2.45
C ASN A 116 13.39 0.06 1.12
N GLY A 117 12.40 0.14 0.24
CA GLY A 117 12.47 0.88 -1.02
C GLY A 117 12.44 2.39 -0.83
N LEU A 118 11.53 2.90 0.00
CA LEU A 118 11.42 4.34 0.30
C LEU A 118 12.72 4.92 0.87
N ILE A 119 13.39 4.20 1.77
CA ILE A 119 14.66 4.66 2.36
C ILE A 119 15.84 4.66 1.38
N GLN A 120 15.66 4.16 0.15
CA GLN A 120 16.68 4.30 -0.91
C GLN A 120 16.61 5.67 -1.60
N MET A 121 15.57 6.47 -1.38
CA MET A 121 15.48 7.82 -1.92
C MET A 121 16.65 8.67 -1.38
N ASN A 122 17.41 9.27 -2.30
CA ASN A 122 18.59 10.07 -1.97
C ASN A 122 18.33 11.57 -2.22
N PHE A 123 18.75 12.39 -1.27
CA PHE A 123 18.62 13.84 -1.27
C PHE A 123 20.00 14.50 -1.12
N GLY A 124 20.89 14.26 -2.09
CA GLY A 124 22.22 14.87 -2.11
C GLY A 124 23.18 14.28 -1.09
N GLY A 125 23.16 12.95 -0.92
CA GLY A 125 24.01 12.21 0.02
C GLY A 125 23.32 11.80 1.31
N THR A 126 22.12 12.34 1.59
CA THR A 126 21.28 11.93 2.71
C THR A 126 20.13 11.05 2.22
N TYR A 127 19.95 9.89 2.85
CA TYR A 127 18.84 8.98 2.55
C TYR A 127 17.58 9.35 3.32
N PHE A 128 16.41 9.01 2.76
CA PHE A 128 15.13 9.23 3.42
C PHE A 128 15.06 8.48 4.77
N LYS A 129 14.63 9.19 5.81
CA LYS A 129 14.67 8.66 7.18
C LYS A 129 13.54 7.67 7.42
N ARG A 130 13.82 6.59 8.16
CA ARG A 130 12.79 5.62 8.59
C ARG A 130 11.71 6.31 9.43
N ASN A 131 12.10 7.24 10.30
CA ASN A 131 11.14 7.96 11.15
C ASN A 131 10.19 8.89 10.38
N ASN A 132 10.53 9.28 9.15
CA ASN A 132 9.61 10.01 8.28
C ASN A 132 8.50 9.13 7.70
N ILE A 133 8.49 7.84 7.98
CA ILE A 133 7.44 6.91 7.56
C ILE A 133 6.53 6.62 8.75
N ILE A 134 5.21 6.75 8.54
CA ILE A 134 4.17 6.38 9.51
C ILE A 134 3.35 5.23 8.93
N ILE A 135 3.46 4.04 9.50
CA ILE A 135 2.54 2.92 9.24
C ILE A 135 1.32 3.11 10.15
N TRP A 136 0.11 3.05 9.60
CA TRP A 136 -1.07 3.31 10.42
C TRP A 136 -2.34 2.61 9.95
N ASP A 137 -3.27 2.43 10.89
CA ASP A 137 -4.66 2.06 10.68
C ASP A 137 -5.53 2.72 11.78
N ARG A 138 -6.75 2.20 12.03
CA ARG A 138 -7.67 2.75 13.02
C ARG A 138 -7.17 2.61 14.45
N THR A 139 -6.66 1.43 14.83
CA THR A 139 -6.32 1.17 16.23
C THR A 139 -4.94 0.54 16.42
N ASN A 140 -4.29 0.88 17.54
CA ASN A 140 -3.05 0.24 17.98
C ASN A 140 -3.25 -1.27 18.22
N SER A 141 -4.40 -1.67 18.78
CA SER A 141 -4.69 -3.08 19.05
C SER A 141 -4.78 -3.90 17.75
N GLU A 142 -5.46 -3.40 16.72
CA GLU A 142 -5.52 -4.06 15.41
C GLU A 142 -4.12 -4.21 14.79
N LEU A 143 -3.29 -3.16 14.86
CA LEU A 143 -1.90 -3.19 14.39
C LEU A 143 -1.08 -4.26 15.13
N GLN A 144 -1.12 -4.26 16.46
CA GLN A 144 -0.38 -5.22 17.30
C GLN A 144 -0.83 -6.66 17.04
N ASN A 145 -2.14 -6.90 16.98
CA ASN A 145 -2.71 -8.22 16.67
C ASN A 145 -2.33 -8.71 15.28
N SER A 146 -1.97 -7.80 14.37
CA SER A 146 -1.50 -8.09 13.01
C SER A 146 0.03 -8.23 12.91
N GLY A 147 0.74 -8.18 14.03
CA GLY A 147 2.20 -8.36 14.10
C GLY A 147 3.02 -7.08 13.91
N TYR A 148 2.41 -5.89 13.90
CA TYR A 148 3.13 -4.62 13.88
C TYR A 148 3.59 -4.22 15.29
N THR A 149 4.75 -3.58 15.40
CA THR A 149 5.24 -3.00 16.65
C THR A 149 4.87 -1.51 16.69
N VAL A 150 4.05 -1.11 17.66
CA VAL A 150 3.69 0.30 17.85
C VAL A 150 4.89 1.11 18.31
N TYR A 151 5.15 2.23 17.63
CA TYR A 151 6.24 3.16 17.95
C TYR A 151 5.85 4.59 17.54
N THR A 152 5.92 5.51 18.51
CA THR A 152 5.59 6.93 18.34
C THR A 152 6.78 7.86 18.60
N GLY A 153 7.98 7.31 18.80
CA GLY A 153 9.18 8.08 19.12
C GLY A 153 9.83 8.75 17.89
N ASN A 154 10.97 9.38 18.14
CA ASN A 154 11.68 10.23 17.19
C ASN A 154 13.07 9.68 16.76
N ASP A 155 13.39 8.41 17.05
CA ASP A 155 14.63 7.80 16.56
C ASP A 155 14.65 7.81 15.02
N PRO A 156 15.60 8.49 14.36
CA PRO A 156 15.65 8.61 12.91
C PRO A 156 15.70 7.27 12.17
N ASN A 157 16.18 6.21 12.84
CA ASN A 157 16.35 4.87 12.27
C ASN A 157 15.16 3.93 12.54
N THR A 158 14.12 4.39 13.23
CA THR A 158 12.95 3.58 13.57
C THR A 158 11.70 4.12 12.87
N VAL A 159 10.97 3.24 12.17
CA VAL A 159 9.69 3.57 11.51
C VAL A 159 8.63 3.82 12.57
N ARG A 160 7.82 4.88 12.39
CA ARG A 160 6.67 5.11 13.26
C ARG A 160 5.53 4.19 12.87
N CYS A 161 4.85 3.64 13.86
CA CYS A 161 3.69 2.80 13.64
C CYS A 161 2.68 3.03 14.75
N PHE A 162 1.50 3.54 14.44
CA PHE A 162 0.45 3.78 15.43
C PHE A 162 -0.92 3.96 14.78
N GLY A 163 -1.96 3.65 15.55
CA GLY A 163 -3.35 3.80 15.17
C GLY A 163 -3.83 5.24 15.30
N THR A 164 -4.97 5.52 14.67
CA THR A 164 -5.69 6.79 14.87
C THR A 164 -6.15 6.97 16.33
N ASP A 165 -6.38 5.87 17.05
CA ASP A 165 -6.70 5.85 18.48
C ASP A 165 -5.52 6.18 19.40
N GLN A 166 -4.30 6.33 18.87
CA GLN A 166 -3.14 6.73 19.65
C GLN A 166 -3.43 8.05 20.36
N THR A 167 -3.08 8.11 21.65
CA THR A 167 -3.26 9.31 22.47
C THR A 167 -2.61 10.53 21.80
N GLY A 168 -3.40 11.58 21.61
CA GLY A 168 -2.97 12.83 20.95
C GLY A 168 -3.15 12.87 19.43
N VAL A 169 -3.58 11.77 18.79
CA VAL A 169 -3.84 11.71 17.34
C VAL A 169 -5.33 11.98 17.06
N GLY A 170 -6.21 10.98 17.17
CA GLY A 170 -7.65 11.16 16.99
C GLY A 170 -8.08 11.62 15.58
N TYR A 171 -9.32 12.10 15.50
CA TYR A 171 -9.95 12.57 14.26
C TYR A 171 -9.94 14.10 14.14
N ASP A 172 -9.85 14.59 12.92
CA ASP A 172 -9.80 16.00 12.60
C ASP A 172 -11.20 16.60 12.48
N ASN A 173 -11.75 17.04 13.61
CA ASN A 173 -13.09 17.64 13.65
C ASN A 173 -13.19 18.99 12.90
N THR A 174 -12.06 19.55 12.44
CA THR A 174 -12.04 20.79 11.65
C THR A 174 -12.08 20.54 10.14
N CYS A 175 -11.99 19.27 9.72
CA CYS A 175 -12.04 18.84 8.32
C CYS A 175 -13.28 17.95 8.07
N PRO A 176 -14.49 18.51 7.99
CA PRO A 176 -15.70 17.72 7.76
C PRO A 176 -15.73 17.17 6.32
N LEU A 177 -15.92 15.86 6.20
CA LEU A 177 -16.14 15.15 4.93
C LEU A 177 -17.64 14.88 4.76
N THR A 178 -18.17 15.30 3.62
CA THR A 178 -19.58 15.12 3.26
C THR A 178 -19.76 13.84 2.46
N ILE A 179 -20.12 12.75 3.13
CA ILE A 179 -20.25 11.43 2.51
C ILE A 179 -21.66 11.25 1.98
N GLN A 180 -21.78 11.10 0.66
CA GLN A 180 -23.01 10.73 -0.04
C GLN A 180 -23.25 9.23 0.11
N THR A 181 -24.49 8.86 0.40
CA THR A 181 -24.93 7.47 0.61
C THR A 181 -26.25 7.23 -0.09
N ALA A 182 -26.67 5.97 -0.25
CA ALA A 182 -27.95 5.67 -0.89
C ALA A 182 -29.17 6.18 -0.10
N SER A 183 -29.01 6.44 1.20
CA SER A 183 -30.09 6.88 2.10
C SER A 183 -29.88 8.28 2.68
N GLY A 184 -28.98 9.08 2.09
CA GLY A 184 -28.75 10.47 2.50
C GLY A 184 -27.28 10.86 2.62
N THR A 185 -27.03 11.97 3.31
CA THR A 185 -25.69 12.57 3.47
C THR A 185 -25.23 12.45 4.91
N TYR A 186 -23.98 12.06 5.12
CA TYR A 186 -23.39 11.86 6.44
C TYR A 186 -22.09 12.65 6.58
N THR A 187 -21.94 13.38 7.68
CA THR A 187 -20.68 14.03 8.03
C THR A 187 -19.74 13.02 8.69
N ARG A 188 -18.49 12.98 8.23
CA ARG A 188 -17.40 12.20 8.80
C ARG A 188 -16.14 13.06 8.92
N TYR A 189 -15.18 12.59 9.70
CA TYR A 189 -13.93 13.30 9.96
C TYR A 189 -12.76 12.36 9.70
N PRO A 190 -11.71 12.82 8.99
CA PRO A 190 -10.55 12.00 8.71
C PRO A 190 -9.68 11.83 9.96
N SER A 191 -8.87 10.78 9.99
CA SER A 191 -7.77 10.64 10.94
C SER A 191 -6.83 11.84 10.83
N ARG A 192 -6.35 12.37 11.96
CA ARG A 192 -5.34 13.44 11.95
C ARG A 192 -4.02 12.98 11.36
N ILE A 193 -3.76 11.67 11.32
CA ILE A 193 -2.62 11.12 10.57
C ILE A 193 -2.74 11.53 9.10
N LEU A 194 -3.92 11.33 8.53
CA LEU A 194 -4.20 11.62 7.12
C LEU A 194 -4.22 13.12 6.82
N SER A 195 -4.84 13.94 7.68
CA SER A 195 -5.08 15.35 7.36
C SER A 195 -4.02 16.33 7.87
N GLN A 196 -3.17 15.93 8.81
CA GLN A 196 -2.27 16.87 9.50
C GLN A 196 -0.86 16.36 9.74
N MET A 197 -0.60 15.04 9.64
CA MET A 197 0.70 14.48 10.01
C MET A 197 1.52 13.98 8.83
N ILE A 198 0.92 13.75 7.67
CA ILE A 198 1.61 13.20 6.48
C ILE A 198 1.50 14.16 5.30
N ASP A 199 2.52 14.16 4.45
CA ASP A 199 2.54 14.91 3.19
C ASP A 199 2.09 14.04 2.01
N TYR A 200 2.34 12.73 2.11
CA TYR A 200 1.99 11.76 1.07
C TYR A 200 1.40 10.50 1.69
N LEU A 201 0.51 9.86 0.95
CA LEU A 201 -0.12 8.61 1.33
C LEU A 201 0.16 7.51 0.29
N ILE A 202 0.58 6.36 0.81
CA ILE A 202 0.54 5.06 0.15
C ILE A 202 -0.62 4.27 0.77
N ASP A 203 -1.61 3.90 -0.03
CA ASP A 203 -2.73 3.08 0.43
C ASP A 203 -2.49 1.61 0.11
N VAL A 204 -2.32 0.80 1.17
CA VAL A 204 -1.96 -0.62 1.07
C VAL A 204 -3.11 -1.48 1.57
N ALA A 205 -3.90 -1.99 0.63
CA ALA A 205 -5.03 -2.87 0.92
C ALA A 205 -4.66 -4.34 0.86
N VAL A 206 -5.58 -5.20 1.32
CA VAL A 206 -5.51 -6.66 1.20
C VAL A 206 -6.57 -7.14 0.23
N LEU A 207 -6.28 -8.22 -0.51
CA LEU A 207 -7.27 -8.87 -1.35
C LEU A 207 -8.24 -9.72 -0.51
N LYS A 208 -9.43 -9.19 -0.22
CA LYS A 208 -10.48 -9.97 0.45
C LYS A 208 -11.88 -9.64 -0.04
N ASN A 209 -12.78 -10.59 -0.01
CA ASN A 209 -14.19 -10.33 -0.24
C ASN A 209 -14.82 -9.63 0.98
N HIS A 210 -16.02 -9.11 0.80
CA HIS A 210 -16.86 -8.63 1.89
C HIS A 210 -18.31 -8.74 1.47
N GLY A 211 -19.14 -9.45 2.24
CA GLY A 211 -20.52 -9.76 1.86
C GLY A 211 -21.33 -8.56 1.35
N SER A 212 -21.11 -7.38 1.94
CA SER A 212 -21.81 -6.15 1.53
C SER A 212 -21.13 -5.29 0.44
N THR A 213 -19.93 -5.60 -0.09
CA THR A 213 -19.27 -4.78 -1.14
C THR A 213 -18.59 -5.61 -2.22
N GLN A 214 -18.83 -6.93 -2.22
CA GLN A 214 -18.18 -7.94 -3.04
C GLN A 214 -16.68 -8.07 -2.75
N VAL A 215 -15.88 -7.02 -2.93
CA VAL A 215 -14.44 -6.97 -2.66
C VAL A 215 -14.05 -5.83 -1.72
N THR A 216 -12.93 -6.01 -1.03
CA THR A 216 -12.18 -5.02 -0.28
C THR A 216 -10.87 -4.83 -1.01
N LEU A 217 -10.62 -3.61 -1.46
CA LEU A 217 -9.38 -3.15 -2.09
C LEU A 217 -9.12 -1.73 -1.55
N CYS A 218 -8.21 -1.00 -2.19
CA CYS A 218 -7.77 0.34 -1.78
C CYS A 218 -8.91 1.32 -1.44
N LEU A 219 -9.88 1.53 -2.34
CA LEU A 219 -10.96 2.49 -2.07
C LEU A 219 -11.72 2.18 -0.77
N LYS A 220 -11.93 0.90 -0.46
CA LYS A 220 -12.63 0.50 0.77
C LYS A 220 -11.73 0.60 2.00
N ASN A 221 -10.41 0.55 1.84
CA ASN A 221 -9.45 0.67 2.93
C ASN A 221 -9.60 1.99 3.71
N HIS A 222 -10.08 3.04 3.02
CA HIS A 222 -10.36 4.34 3.61
C HIS A 222 -11.55 4.41 4.58
N TYR A 223 -12.37 3.37 4.69
CA TYR A 223 -13.24 3.26 5.87
C TYR A 223 -12.42 3.22 7.17
N GLY A 224 -11.18 2.74 7.10
CA GLY A 224 -10.20 2.83 8.18
C GLY A 224 -9.63 4.23 8.42
N SER A 225 -9.90 5.19 7.55
CA SER A 225 -9.33 6.54 7.60
C SER A 225 -10.28 7.60 8.15
N ILE A 226 -11.55 7.26 8.39
CA ILE A 226 -12.59 8.17 8.88
C ILE A 226 -13.18 7.69 10.20
N ASN A 227 -13.80 8.59 10.96
CA ASN A 227 -14.52 8.23 12.18
C ASN A 227 -15.80 7.45 11.84
N ASN A 228 -16.28 6.63 12.78
CA ASN A 228 -17.56 5.89 12.69
C ASN A 228 -17.94 5.38 11.26
N PRO A 229 -17.09 4.60 10.58
CA PRO A 229 -17.44 3.99 9.29
C PRO A 229 -18.53 2.90 9.44
N GLY A 230 -18.71 2.39 10.66
CA GLY A 230 -19.76 1.42 11.00
C GLY A 230 -21.18 2.00 10.90
N GLY A 231 -21.34 3.30 11.19
CA GLY A 231 -22.63 3.99 11.10
C GLY A 231 -23.02 4.46 9.70
N LEU A 232 -22.35 3.99 8.64
CA LEU A 232 -22.77 4.24 7.25
C LEU A 232 -23.73 3.11 6.79
N PRO A 233 -24.73 3.40 5.93
CA PRO A 233 -25.80 2.45 5.58
C PRO A 233 -25.36 1.16 4.90
N ARG A 234 -24.21 1.19 4.19
CA ARG A 234 -23.66 0.05 3.42
C ARG A 234 -24.65 -0.57 2.42
N ALA A 235 -25.62 0.22 1.95
CA ALA A 235 -26.58 -0.19 0.92
C ALA A 235 -25.89 -0.24 -0.45
N ASN A 236 -26.52 -0.92 -1.42
CA ASN A 236 -26.08 -0.96 -2.82
C ASN A 236 -24.57 -1.19 -3.01
N TYR A 237 -24.04 -2.20 -2.32
CA TYR A 237 -22.61 -2.53 -2.35
C TYR A 237 -21.66 -1.41 -1.86
N CYS A 238 -22.15 -0.54 -0.96
CA CYS A 238 -21.49 0.69 -0.54
C CYS A 238 -21.28 1.69 -1.70
N SER A 239 -22.23 1.78 -2.62
CA SER A 239 -22.28 2.81 -3.66
C SER A 239 -23.48 3.74 -3.47
N PRO A 240 -23.28 5.07 -3.35
CA PRO A 240 -22.05 5.81 -3.65
C PRO A 240 -21.09 6.01 -2.46
N GLU A 241 -21.26 5.32 -1.33
CA GLU A 241 -20.54 5.61 -0.08
C GLU A 241 -19.02 5.52 -0.18
N ILE A 242 -18.49 4.43 -0.75
CA ILE A 242 -17.05 4.25 -0.97
C ILE A 242 -16.51 5.29 -1.96
N PRO A 243 -17.11 5.46 -3.16
CA PRO A 243 -16.71 6.52 -4.09
C PRO A 243 -16.70 7.91 -3.44
N SER A 244 -17.76 8.25 -2.70
CA SER A 244 -17.88 9.55 -2.04
C SER A 244 -16.84 9.74 -0.95
N THR A 245 -16.54 8.71 -0.15
CA THR A 245 -15.46 8.76 0.86
C THR A 245 -14.11 9.06 0.21
N ASN A 246 -13.77 8.38 -0.89
CA ASN A 246 -12.51 8.59 -1.58
C ASN A 246 -12.44 9.95 -2.27
N GLN A 247 -13.55 10.39 -2.87
CA GLN A 247 -13.66 11.73 -3.44
C GLN A 247 -13.40 12.78 -2.37
N GLN A 248 -14.05 12.69 -1.22
CA GLN A 248 -13.89 13.66 -0.14
C GLN A 248 -12.45 13.65 0.40
N ILE A 249 -11.82 12.48 0.56
CA ILE A 249 -10.41 12.41 0.96
C ILE A 249 -9.50 13.10 -0.07
N ARG A 250 -9.73 12.89 -1.37
CA ARG A 250 -8.93 13.50 -2.44
C ARG A 250 -9.11 15.02 -2.51
N ASP A 251 -10.35 15.48 -2.40
CA ASP A 251 -10.76 16.85 -2.74
C ASP A 251 -10.75 17.81 -1.52
N VAL A 252 -10.86 17.28 -0.30
CA VAL A 252 -11.02 18.09 0.93
C VAL A 252 -9.80 18.02 1.86
N VAL A 253 -9.04 16.93 1.87
CA VAL A 253 -7.89 16.77 2.78
C VAL A 253 -6.64 17.46 2.22
N THR A 254 -6.03 18.34 3.02
CA THR A 254 -4.91 19.23 2.66
C THR A 254 -3.53 18.57 2.77
N PRO A 255 -2.57 18.90 1.88
CA PRO A 255 -2.74 19.55 0.58
C PRO A 255 -3.33 18.55 -0.42
N ASN A 256 -4.34 18.97 -1.18
CA ASN A 256 -5.14 18.15 -2.10
C ASN A 256 -4.36 16.98 -2.76
N ASN A 257 -4.99 15.81 -2.76
CA ASN A 257 -4.49 14.60 -3.41
C ASN A 257 -3.13 14.09 -2.87
N ILE A 258 -2.99 13.94 -1.54
CA ILE A 258 -1.81 13.32 -0.92
C ILE A 258 -1.61 11.83 -1.30
N GLN A 259 -2.67 11.14 -1.73
CA GLN A 259 -2.59 9.74 -2.16
C GLN A 259 -1.87 9.59 -3.50
N LYS A 260 -0.69 8.96 -3.49
CA LYS A 260 0.16 8.88 -4.68
C LYS A 260 0.22 7.51 -5.34
N ILE A 261 0.01 6.45 -4.56
CA ILE A 261 0.05 5.09 -5.09
C ILE A 261 -0.85 4.17 -4.28
N PHE A 262 -1.52 3.28 -5.01
CA PHE A 262 -2.31 2.18 -4.50
C PHE A 262 -1.52 0.89 -4.64
N ILE A 263 -1.43 0.11 -3.56
CA ILE A 263 -0.75 -1.17 -3.56
C ILE A 263 -1.69 -2.20 -2.92
N ILE A 264 -1.79 -3.38 -3.52
CA ILE A 264 -2.59 -4.47 -2.96
C ILE A 264 -1.62 -5.57 -2.54
N ASP A 265 -1.63 -5.89 -1.25
CA ASP A 265 -1.06 -7.13 -0.76
C ASP A 265 -2.00 -8.29 -1.15
N ALA A 266 -1.60 -8.99 -2.21
CA ALA A 266 -2.28 -10.15 -2.76
C ALA A 266 -1.47 -11.43 -2.58
N LEU A 267 -0.52 -11.48 -1.63
CA LEU A 267 0.23 -12.71 -1.32
C LEU A 267 -0.68 -13.83 -0.84
N PHE A 268 -1.72 -13.44 -0.10
CA PHE A 268 -2.84 -14.27 0.31
C PHE A 268 -4.14 -13.49 0.13
N GLY A 269 -5.25 -14.20 -0.02
CA GLY A 269 -6.55 -13.59 -0.10
C GLY A 269 -7.66 -14.41 0.54
N ASN A 270 -8.82 -13.78 0.66
CA ASN A 270 -10.04 -14.44 1.09
C ASN A 270 -11.16 -14.14 0.09
N VAL A 271 -11.75 -15.15 -0.52
CA VAL A 271 -12.83 -14.97 -1.53
C VAL A 271 -14.20 -15.45 -1.07
N THR A 272 -14.34 -16.05 0.11
CA THR A 272 -15.61 -16.67 0.55
C THR A 272 -16.10 -16.28 1.94
N SER A 273 -15.26 -15.78 2.84
CA SER A 273 -15.60 -15.60 4.26
C SER A 273 -15.18 -14.25 4.87
N GLY A 274 -14.98 -13.22 4.06
CA GLY A 274 -14.79 -11.85 4.52
C GLY A 274 -16.04 -11.29 5.23
N PRO A 275 -15.89 -10.34 6.17
CA PRO A 275 -14.66 -9.58 6.46
C PRO A 275 -13.62 -10.28 7.35
N GLY A 276 -14.04 -11.28 8.14
CA GLY A 276 -13.25 -11.82 9.26
C GLY A 276 -12.59 -13.19 9.02
N GLY A 277 -12.82 -13.81 7.86
CA GLY A 277 -12.27 -15.14 7.58
C GLY A 277 -10.76 -15.15 7.38
N SER A 278 -10.14 -16.29 7.70
CA SER A 278 -8.75 -16.59 7.38
C SER A 278 -8.50 -16.64 5.87
N PRO A 279 -7.26 -16.52 5.40
CA PRO A 279 -6.95 -16.63 3.98
C PRO A 279 -7.36 -18.00 3.46
N ASN A 280 -8.00 -18.02 2.29
CA ASN A 280 -8.47 -19.25 1.63
C ASN A 280 -8.04 -19.34 0.16
N CYS A 281 -7.31 -18.33 -0.32
CA CYS A 281 -6.64 -18.39 -1.61
C CYS A 281 -5.23 -17.81 -1.51
N ASN A 282 -4.36 -18.28 -2.40
CA ASN A 282 -3.10 -17.66 -2.75
C ASN A 282 -3.29 -17.22 -4.21
N PRO A 283 -3.64 -15.95 -4.45
CA PRO A 283 -3.86 -15.40 -5.77
C PRO A 283 -2.56 -15.55 -6.56
N LYS A 284 -2.49 -16.60 -7.38
CA LYS A 284 -1.45 -16.70 -8.40
C LYS A 284 -1.64 -15.54 -9.38
N LYS A 285 -0.69 -15.36 -10.30
CA LYS A 285 -0.83 -14.39 -11.37
C LYS A 285 -2.19 -14.49 -12.05
N ILE A 286 -2.86 -13.34 -12.22
CA ILE A 286 -4.06 -13.25 -13.04
C ILE A 286 -3.58 -13.18 -14.48
N ASP A 287 -3.62 -14.30 -15.19
CA ASP A 287 -3.39 -14.28 -16.63
C ASP A 287 -4.60 -13.60 -17.29
N TYR A 288 -4.42 -12.34 -17.71
CA TYR A 288 -5.36 -11.68 -18.60
C TYR A 288 -5.31 -12.41 -19.95
N GLU A 289 -6.33 -13.21 -20.25
CA GLU A 289 -6.62 -13.49 -21.66
C GLU A 289 -7.26 -12.22 -22.26
N PRO A 290 -6.69 -11.67 -23.35
CA PRO A 290 -7.21 -10.48 -24.00
C PRO A 290 -8.59 -10.69 -24.62
#